data_AF-X1TJ86-F1
#
_entry.id   AF-X1TJ86-F1
#
_cell.length_a   1.000
_cell.length_b   1.000
_cell.length_c   1.000
_cell.angle_alpha   90.00
_cell.angle_beta   90.00
_cell.angle_gamma   90.00
#
_symmetry.space_group_name_H-M   'P 1'
#
loop_
_entity.id
_entity.type
_entity.pdbx_description
1 polymer ?
#
loop_
_entity_poly.entity_id
_entity_poly.type
_entity_poly.pdbx_seq_one_letter_code
_entity_poly.pdbx_strand_id
1 'polypeptide(L)'
;MQLLPDSSLQDEIEELKRQRGLSRRLKTIRGRILDRNGRILSADQPQFQLCINYKLSCFFDERVRQAKLLKAAQKHKANPSGPAAEQKLLDVRKELEAKLEDLRHIIEKCTYFGLKRADIEEQITEINNKIWNLRRYLAWKRNYPNKDFAQAQPDPNERLLLTAKIDIAEMYKSYPLLELKTDDDIFAAQVEFLDVNDVRILPKAKRFYPFGSVAAQTIGWVGPAKGYYKELFADDRLSSYLDD
;
A
#
# COMPACT_ATOMS: atom_id res chain seq x y z
N MET A 1 13.99 -17.01 9.42
CA MET A 1 13.72 -17.80 8.21
C MET A 1 14.86 -18.79 8.10
N GLN A 2 14.68 -20.03 8.56
CA GLN A 2 15.64 -21.10 8.26
C GLN A 2 15.20 -21.67 6.92
N LEU A 3 15.92 -21.28 5.86
CA LEU A 3 15.79 -21.92 4.56
C LEU A 3 16.45 -23.29 4.67
N LEU A 4 15.84 -24.31 4.04
CA LEU A 4 16.46 -25.64 3.92
C LEU A 4 17.82 -25.47 3.23
N PRO A 5 18.93 -25.95 3.82
CA PRO A 5 20.29 -25.57 3.43
C PRO A 5 20.76 -26.03 2.05
N ASP A 6 19.96 -26.81 1.31
CA ASP A 6 20.39 -27.49 0.07
C ASP A 6 19.56 -27.12 -1.17
N SER A 7 18.90 -25.95 -1.18
CA SER A 7 18.17 -25.49 -2.36
C SER A 7 19.14 -24.91 -3.39
N SER A 8 19.22 -25.51 -4.59
CA SER A 8 20.03 -25.02 -5.73
C SER A 8 19.71 -23.58 -6.17
N LEU A 9 18.60 -23.02 -5.69
CA LEU A 9 18.16 -21.65 -5.97
C LEU A 9 18.69 -20.62 -4.94
N GLN A 10 19.36 -21.05 -3.88
CA GLN A 10 19.76 -20.16 -2.80
C GLN A 10 20.83 -19.16 -3.24
N ASP A 11 21.81 -19.63 -4.01
CA ASP A 11 22.87 -18.80 -4.58
C ASP A 11 22.32 -17.79 -5.59
N GLU A 12 21.42 -18.23 -6.48
CA GLU A 12 20.73 -17.33 -7.42
C GLU A 12 19.88 -16.27 -6.69
N ILE A 13 19.19 -16.64 -5.61
CA ILE A 13 18.42 -15.68 -4.79
C ILE A 13 19.33 -14.69 -4.08
N GLU A 14 20.49 -15.11 -3.56
CA GLU A 14 21.47 -14.22 -2.94
C GLU A 14 22.12 -13.29 -3.96
N GLU A 15 22.42 -13.79 -5.16
CA GLU A 15 22.94 -13.00 -6.26
C GLU A 15 21.92 -11.97 -6.75
N LEU A 16 20.66 -12.38 -6.95
CA LEU A 16 19.55 -11.46 -7.27
C LEU A 16 19.34 -10.42 -6.16
N LYS A 17 19.47 -10.79 -4.88
CA LYS A 17 19.39 -9.84 -3.75
C LYS A 17 20.56 -8.84 -3.76
N ARG A 18 21.79 -9.29 -4.06
CA ARG A 18 22.96 -8.40 -4.25
C ARG A 18 22.73 -7.44 -5.41
N GLN A 19 22.23 -7.93 -6.54
CA GLN A 19 21.96 -7.11 -7.72
C GLN A 19 20.78 -6.13 -7.52
N ARG A 20 19.75 -6.51 -6.75
CA ARG A 20 18.62 -5.62 -6.40
C ARG A 20 19.05 -4.38 -5.62
N GLY A 21 20.14 -4.47 -4.86
CA GLY A 21 20.75 -3.33 -4.18
C GLY A 21 21.48 -2.36 -5.13
N LEU A 22 21.88 -2.83 -6.32
CA LEU A 22 22.61 -2.06 -7.33
C LEU A 22 21.69 -1.47 -8.41
N SER A 23 20.55 -2.11 -8.70
CA SER A 23 19.58 -1.61 -9.69
C SER A 23 18.71 -0.49 -9.10
N ARG A 24 19.20 0.75 -9.10
CA ARG A 24 18.36 1.91 -8.82
C ARG A 24 17.50 2.20 -10.05
N ARG A 25 16.21 1.88 -10.01
CA ARG A 25 15.25 2.28 -11.06
C ARG A 25 15.18 3.81 -11.07
N LEU A 26 15.85 4.45 -12.02
CA LEU A 26 15.79 5.89 -12.20
C LEU A 26 14.40 6.24 -12.73
N LYS A 27 13.70 7.13 -12.02
CA LYS A 27 12.40 7.62 -12.50
C LYS A 27 12.62 8.36 -13.82
N THR A 28 12.01 7.88 -14.89
CA THR A 28 11.98 8.56 -16.18
C THR A 28 10.86 9.58 -16.20
N ILE A 29 11.09 10.70 -16.88
CA ILE A 29 10.09 11.75 -17.10
C ILE A 29 9.65 11.69 -18.56
N ARG A 30 8.35 11.86 -18.83
CA ARG A 30 7.86 11.87 -20.21
C ARG A 30 8.34 13.12 -20.94
N GLY A 31 8.69 12.97 -22.21
CA GLY A 31 9.11 14.09 -23.06
C GLY A 31 8.09 15.24 -23.11
N ARG A 32 8.58 16.47 -23.32
CA ARG A 32 7.74 17.65 -23.51
C ARG A 32 7.21 17.70 -24.93
N ILE A 33 5.99 18.20 -25.11
CA ILE A 33 5.44 18.55 -26.43
C ILE A 33 5.55 20.06 -26.55
N LEU A 34 6.17 20.53 -27.63
CA LEU A 34 6.39 21.95 -27.91
C LEU A 34 5.67 22.35 -29.20
N ASP A 35 5.25 23.61 -29.28
CA ASP A 35 4.82 24.21 -30.55
C ASP A 35 6.03 24.61 -31.41
N ARG A 36 5.76 25.14 -32.61
CA ARG A 36 6.78 25.61 -33.56
C ARG A 36 7.68 26.74 -33.04
N ASN A 37 7.28 27.40 -31.96
CA ASN A 37 7.99 28.50 -31.32
C ASN A 37 8.64 28.06 -30.00
N GLY A 38 8.64 26.76 -29.68
CA GLY A 38 9.21 26.22 -28.45
C GLY A 38 8.33 26.38 -27.21
N ARG A 39 7.07 26.82 -27.35
CA ARG A 39 6.14 26.93 -26.22
C ARG A 39 5.65 25.56 -25.79
N ILE A 40 5.55 25.34 -24.48
CA ILE A 40 5.13 24.05 -23.92
C ILE A 40 3.63 23.85 -24.17
N LEU A 41 3.29 22.81 -24.93
CA LEU A 41 1.93 22.32 -25.10
C LEU A 41 1.60 21.23 -24.05
N SER A 42 2.61 20.48 -23.62
CA SER A 42 2.45 19.45 -22.59
C SER A 42 3.78 19.12 -21.92
N ALA A 43 3.80 19.01 -20.60
CA ALA A 43 4.99 18.64 -19.83
C ALA A 43 4.59 17.92 -18.54
N ASP A 44 5.51 17.14 -17.97
CA ASP A 44 5.32 16.58 -16.63
C ASP A 44 5.71 17.63 -15.59
N GLN A 45 4.87 17.79 -14.57
CA GLN A 45 5.10 18.65 -13.41
C GLN A 45 4.98 17.84 -12.12
N PRO A 46 5.64 18.28 -11.03
CA PRO A 46 5.45 17.66 -9.72
C PRO A 46 4.02 17.92 -9.23
N GLN A 47 3.36 16.84 -8.82
CA GLN A 47 2.15 16.87 -8.01
C GLN A 47 2.44 16.10 -6.73
N PHE A 48 1.85 16.49 -5.62
CA PHE A 48 2.09 15.85 -4.34
C PHE A 48 0.89 15.01 -3.91
N GLN A 49 1.18 13.90 -3.25
CA GLN A 49 0.16 13.01 -2.72
C GLN A 49 0.43 12.75 -1.25
N LEU A 50 -0.61 12.80 -0.44
CA LEU A 50 -0.58 12.31 0.92
C LEU A 50 -0.69 10.78 0.87
N CYS A 51 0.24 10.11 1.53
CA CYS A 51 0.32 8.65 1.56
C CYS A 51 0.28 8.14 2.99
N ILE A 52 -0.33 6.98 3.21
CA ILE A 52 -0.39 6.29 4.51
C ILE A 52 0.41 4.99 4.48
N ASN A 53 1.02 4.64 5.60
CA ASN A 53 1.65 3.35 5.79
C ASN A 53 0.62 2.28 6.19
N TYR A 54 0.75 1.06 5.66
CA TYR A 54 -0.13 -0.05 6.05
C TYR A 54 -0.08 -0.36 7.55
N LYS A 55 1.06 -0.13 8.22
CA LYS A 55 1.18 -0.30 9.68
C LYS A 55 0.13 0.48 10.46
N LEU A 56 -0.25 1.66 9.98
CA LEU A 56 -1.31 2.47 10.56
C LEU A 56 -2.68 2.12 9.95
N SER A 57 -2.79 2.02 8.62
CA SER A 57 -4.08 1.78 7.98
C SER A 57 -4.71 0.44 8.38
N CYS A 58 -3.90 -0.56 8.71
CA CYS A 58 -4.35 -1.90 9.09
C CYS A 58 -5.21 -1.94 10.35
N PHE A 59 -5.16 -0.93 11.21
CA PHE A 59 -6.01 -0.85 12.41
C PHE A 59 -7.49 -0.59 12.06
N PHE A 60 -7.78 -0.06 10.87
CA PHE A 60 -9.15 0.06 10.35
C PHE A 60 -9.73 -1.31 9.96
N ASP A 61 -8.89 -2.31 9.69
CA ASP A 61 -9.32 -3.65 9.31
C ASP A 61 -9.69 -4.49 10.54
N GLU A 62 -10.97 -4.86 10.64
CA GLU A 62 -11.46 -5.70 11.73
C GLU A 62 -10.74 -7.05 11.80
N ARG A 63 -10.35 -7.64 10.66
CA ARG A 63 -9.66 -8.94 10.61
C ARG A 63 -8.29 -8.88 11.28
N VAL A 64 -7.59 -7.76 11.11
CA VAL A 64 -6.28 -7.52 11.74
C VAL A 64 -6.45 -7.34 13.25
N ARG A 65 -7.46 -6.58 13.69
CA ARG A 65 -7.78 -6.38 15.11
C ARG A 65 -8.15 -7.70 15.79
N GLN A 66 -9.06 -8.47 15.18
CA GLN A 66 -9.45 -9.80 15.67
C GLN A 66 -8.23 -10.74 15.75
N ALA A 67 -7.38 -10.78 14.72
CA ALA A 67 -6.18 -11.62 14.74
C ALA A 67 -5.19 -11.23 15.85
N LYS A 68 -5.02 -9.93 16.13
CA LYS A 68 -4.20 -9.45 17.26
C LYS A 68 -4.77 -9.90 18.61
N LEU A 69 -6.09 -9.80 18.80
CA LEU A 69 -6.78 -10.27 20.01
C LEU A 69 -6.68 -11.79 20.17
N LEU A 70 -6.92 -12.56 19.12
CA LEU A 70 -6.78 -14.02 19.11
C LEU A 70 -5.35 -14.44 19.46
N LYS A 71 -4.34 -13.75 18.92
CA LYS A 71 -2.93 -14.02 19.22
C LYS A 71 -2.60 -13.74 20.69
N ALA A 72 -3.15 -12.68 21.27
CA ALA A 72 -3.02 -12.40 22.70
C ALA A 72 -3.69 -13.48 23.55
N ALA A 73 -4.89 -13.94 23.16
CA ALA A 73 -5.62 -15.00 23.83
C ALA A 73 -4.95 -16.39 23.71
N GLN A 74 -4.32 -16.71 22.58
CA GLN A 74 -3.56 -17.97 22.44
C GLN A 74 -2.32 -17.99 23.32
N LYS A 75 -1.60 -16.86 23.44
CA LYS A 75 -0.47 -16.74 24.39
C LYS A 75 -0.92 -16.93 25.84
N HIS A 76 -2.16 -16.54 26.17
CA HIS A 76 -2.79 -16.79 27.47
C HIS A 76 -3.07 -18.28 27.70
N LYS A 77 -3.62 -19.02 26.71
CA LYS A 77 -3.87 -20.47 26.85
C LYS A 77 -2.61 -21.28 27.14
N ALA A 78 -1.45 -20.82 26.67
CA ALA A 78 -0.16 -21.47 26.93
C ALA A 78 0.41 -21.19 28.33
N ASN A 79 -0.01 -20.12 29.03
CA ASN A 79 0.43 -19.73 30.38
C ASN A 79 -0.77 -19.26 31.23
N PRO A 80 -1.51 -20.17 31.88
CA PRO A 80 -2.87 -19.90 32.39
C PRO A 80 -2.97 -19.11 33.70
N SER A 81 -1.85 -18.67 34.30
CA SER A 81 -1.83 -18.35 35.73
C SER A 81 -1.66 -16.85 36.00
N GLY A 82 -2.78 -16.11 36.13
CA GLY A 82 -2.85 -14.88 36.94
C GLY A 82 -3.58 -13.67 36.32
N PRO A 83 -4.00 -12.69 37.15
CA PRO A 83 -4.67 -11.44 36.75
C PRO A 83 -3.87 -10.60 35.73
N ALA A 84 -2.56 -10.86 35.61
CA ALA A 84 -1.69 -10.27 34.61
C ALA A 84 -2.06 -10.64 33.15
N ALA A 85 -2.77 -11.75 32.93
CA ALA A 85 -3.11 -12.23 31.59
C ALA A 85 -4.36 -11.53 31.02
N GLU A 86 -5.35 -11.27 31.88
CA GLU A 86 -6.51 -10.43 31.56
C GLU A 86 -6.08 -8.98 31.33
N GLN A 87 -5.16 -8.48 32.16
CA GLN A 87 -4.56 -7.16 31.99
C GLN A 87 -3.88 -7.00 30.62
N LYS A 88 -3.09 -7.99 30.17
CA LYS A 88 -2.46 -7.95 28.84
C LYS A 88 -3.45 -7.89 27.69
N LEU A 89 -4.59 -8.60 27.80
CA LEU A 89 -5.62 -8.55 26.77
C LEU A 89 -6.29 -7.17 26.76
N LEU A 90 -6.54 -6.61 27.94
CA LEU A 90 -7.03 -5.23 28.10
C LEU A 90 -6.06 -4.21 27.52
N ASP A 91 -4.75 -4.38 27.75
CA ASP A 91 -3.70 -3.51 27.23
C ASP A 91 -3.66 -3.55 25.70
N VAL A 92 -3.76 -4.75 25.09
CA VAL A 92 -3.86 -4.89 23.64
C VAL A 92 -5.13 -4.21 23.10
N ARG A 93 -6.27 -4.33 23.79
CA ARG A 93 -7.51 -3.62 23.37
C ARG A 93 -7.33 -2.10 23.43
N LYS A 94 -6.72 -1.58 24.50
CA LYS A 94 -6.43 -0.16 24.65
C LYS A 94 -5.48 0.35 23.56
N GLU A 95 -4.43 -0.42 23.25
CA GLU A 95 -3.50 -0.10 22.14
C GLU A 95 -4.23 -0.05 20.80
N LEU A 96 -5.10 -1.04 20.53
CA LEU A 96 -5.89 -1.09 19.30
C LEU A 96 -6.83 0.11 19.18
N GLU A 97 -7.50 0.47 20.26
CA GLU A 97 -8.44 1.61 20.27
C GLU A 97 -7.69 2.93 20.10
N ALA A 98 -6.58 3.13 20.82
CA ALA A 98 -5.75 4.33 20.67
C ALA A 98 -5.26 4.50 19.22
N LYS A 99 -4.79 3.42 18.59
CA LYS A 99 -4.34 3.46 17.18
C LYS A 99 -5.48 3.69 16.19
N LEU A 100 -6.67 3.23 16.51
CA LEU A 100 -7.85 3.47 15.70
C LEU A 100 -8.32 4.92 15.82
N GLU A 101 -8.26 5.51 17.01
CA GLU A 101 -8.53 6.93 17.24
C GLU A 101 -7.49 7.82 16.55
N ASP A 102 -6.19 7.49 16.63
CA ASP A 102 -5.14 8.16 15.87
C ASP A 102 -5.49 8.20 14.37
N LEU A 103 -5.91 7.05 13.82
CA LEU A 103 -6.30 6.94 12.43
C LEU A 103 -7.56 7.74 12.10
N ARG A 104 -8.58 7.72 12.97
CA ARG A 104 -9.80 8.54 12.80
C ARG A 104 -9.47 10.03 12.78
N HIS A 105 -8.57 10.47 13.65
CA HIS A 105 -8.13 11.87 13.68
C HIS A 105 -7.39 12.25 12.39
N ILE A 106 -6.54 11.36 11.86
CA ILE A 106 -5.87 11.56 10.57
C ILE A 106 -6.89 11.63 9.43
N ILE A 107 -7.88 10.74 9.40
CA ILE A 107 -8.96 10.76 8.40
C ILE A 107 -9.72 12.08 8.47
N GLU A 108 -10.05 12.55 9.67
CA GLU A 108 -10.75 13.82 9.87
C GLU A 108 -9.92 14.98 9.32
N LYS A 109 -8.62 15.05 9.64
CA LYS A 109 -7.71 16.06 9.06
C LYS A 109 -7.63 15.98 7.54
N CYS A 110 -7.71 14.77 6.98
CA CYS A 110 -7.69 14.60 5.53
C CYS A 110 -8.91 15.22 4.83
N THR A 111 -10.03 15.41 5.54
CA THR A 111 -11.24 16.04 4.96
C THR A 111 -11.02 17.51 4.62
N TYR A 112 -10.09 18.21 5.27
CA TYR A 112 -9.74 19.60 4.95
C TYR A 112 -9.19 19.77 3.53
N PHE A 113 -8.66 18.71 2.91
CA PHE A 113 -8.15 18.73 1.53
C PHE A 113 -9.23 18.43 0.48
N GLY A 114 -10.52 18.49 0.86
CA GLY A 114 -11.65 18.46 -0.07
C GLY A 114 -12.13 17.06 -0.47
N LEU A 115 -11.70 16.01 0.24
CA LEU A 115 -12.25 14.66 0.09
C LEU A 115 -13.30 14.38 1.15
N LYS A 116 -14.32 13.61 0.78
CA LYS A 116 -15.29 13.13 1.75
C LYS A 116 -14.63 12.06 2.59
N ARG A 117 -14.98 12.04 3.88
CA ARG A 117 -14.55 11.01 4.82
C ARG A 117 -14.79 9.60 4.30
N ALA A 118 -15.95 9.36 3.70
CA ALA A 118 -16.31 8.06 3.12
C ALA A 118 -15.33 7.61 2.02
N ASP A 119 -14.90 8.52 1.15
CA ASP A 119 -13.96 8.20 0.06
C ASP A 119 -12.57 7.80 0.62
N ILE A 120 -12.13 8.46 1.71
CA ILE A 120 -10.86 8.15 2.38
C ILE A 120 -10.94 6.78 3.08
N GLU A 121 -12.05 6.52 3.79
CA GLU A 121 -12.30 5.23 4.44
C GLU A 121 -12.39 4.07 3.43
N GLU A 122 -12.99 4.32 2.26
CA GLU A 122 -13.04 3.37 1.15
C GLU A 122 -11.63 3.07 0.62
N GLN A 123 -10.80 4.09 0.36
CA GLN A 123 -9.42 3.87 -0.08
C GLN A 123 -8.58 3.10 0.94
N ILE A 124 -8.70 3.42 2.24
CA ILE A 124 -8.04 2.66 3.32
C ILE A 124 -8.51 1.20 3.29
N THR A 125 -9.80 0.97 3.07
CA THR A 125 -10.39 -0.37 2.98
C THR A 125 -9.86 -1.14 1.78
N GLU A 126 -9.72 -0.51 0.62
CA GLU A 126 -9.13 -1.12 -0.59
C GLU A 126 -7.67 -1.50 -0.37
N ILE A 127 -6.85 -0.60 0.19
CA ILE A 127 -5.44 -0.86 0.54
C ILE A 127 -5.36 -2.07 1.47
N ASN A 128 -6.17 -2.07 2.53
CA ASN A 128 -6.19 -3.13 3.53
C ASN A 128 -6.63 -4.47 2.93
N ASN A 129 -7.67 -4.48 2.10
CA ASN A 129 -8.15 -5.67 1.40
C ASN A 129 -7.10 -6.24 0.45
N LYS A 130 -6.42 -5.40 -0.34
CA LYS A 130 -5.35 -5.83 -1.24
C LYS A 130 -4.24 -6.56 -0.48
N ILE A 131 -3.78 -5.96 0.62
CA ILE A 131 -2.70 -6.53 1.42
C ILE A 131 -3.16 -7.79 2.15
N TRP A 132 -4.36 -7.78 2.74
CA TRP A 132 -4.91 -8.95 3.41
C TRP A 132 -5.10 -10.14 2.47
N ASN A 133 -5.62 -9.90 1.26
CA ASN A 133 -5.80 -10.95 0.26
C ASN A 133 -4.47 -11.56 -0.18
N LEU A 134 -3.43 -10.73 -0.37
CA LEU A 134 -2.09 -11.21 -0.69
C LEU A 134 -1.51 -12.07 0.45
N ARG A 135 -1.67 -11.62 1.70
CA ARG A 135 -1.25 -12.39 2.88
C ARG A 135 -2.01 -13.71 2.99
N ARG A 136 -3.32 -13.70 2.74
CA ARG A 136 -4.18 -14.90 2.75
C ARG A 136 -3.74 -15.88 1.67
N TYR A 137 -3.51 -15.40 0.45
CA TYR A 137 -3.00 -16.21 -0.66
C TYR A 137 -1.65 -16.86 -0.31
N LEU A 138 -0.72 -16.09 0.27
CA LEU A 138 0.59 -16.62 0.66
C LEU A 138 0.51 -17.59 1.84
N ALA A 139 -0.36 -17.33 2.83
CA ALA A 139 -0.61 -18.25 3.93
C ALA A 139 -1.15 -19.58 3.40
N TRP A 140 -2.11 -19.51 2.48
CA TRP A 140 -2.64 -20.69 1.80
C TRP A 140 -1.55 -21.42 1.01
N LYS A 141 -0.89 -20.75 0.07
CA LYS A 141 0.07 -21.37 -0.86
C LYS A 141 1.25 -22.03 -0.14
N ARG A 142 1.68 -21.48 1.00
CA ARG A 142 2.80 -22.02 1.80
C ARG A 142 2.42 -23.25 2.62
N ASN A 143 1.20 -23.32 3.15
CA ASN A 143 0.80 -24.39 4.07
C ASN A 143 -0.01 -25.49 3.35
N TYR A 144 -0.82 -25.13 2.36
CA TYR A 144 -1.84 -26.01 1.77
C TYR A 144 -1.96 -25.83 0.24
N PRO A 145 -0.87 -26.02 -0.54
CA PRO A 145 -0.88 -25.71 -1.97
C PRO A 145 -1.86 -26.55 -2.81
N ASN A 146 -2.25 -27.74 -2.33
CA ASN A 146 -3.03 -28.73 -3.09
C ASN A 146 -4.49 -28.84 -2.63
N LYS A 147 -4.93 -28.00 -1.69
CA LYS A 147 -6.30 -28.01 -1.14
C LYS A 147 -6.81 -26.59 -1.04
N ASP A 148 -8.11 -26.38 -1.13
CA ASP A 148 -8.67 -25.06 -0.81
C ASP A 148 -8.36 -24.70 0.66
N PHE A 149 -8.03 -23.44 0.94
CA PHE A 149 -7.64 -22.98 2.27
C PHE A 149 -8.76 -23.20 3.30
N ALA A 150 -10.02 -23.04 2.88
CA ALA A 150 -11.15 -23.26 3.77
C ALA A 150 -11.35 -24.75 4.13
N GLN A 151 -11.04 -25.65 3.20
CA GLN A 151 -11.11 -27.09 3.42
C GLN A 151 -9.91 -27.59 4.25
N ALA A 152 -8.72 -27.05 4.00
CA ALA A 152 -7.50 -27.45 4.70
C ALA A 152 -7.46 -26.94 6.14
N GLN A 153 -7.99 -25.75 6.39
CA GLN A 153 -8.17 -25.18 7.73
C GLN A 153 -9.63 -24.74 7.92
N PRO A 154 -10.50 -25.62 8.44
CA PRO A 154 -11.92 -25.30 8.63
C PRO A 154 -12.14 -24.17 9.64
N ASP A 155 -11.32 -24.11 10.70
CA ASP A 155 -11.44 -23.08 11.73
C ASP A 155 -11.09 -21.68 11.18
N PRO A 156 -12.07 -20.74 11.13
CA PRO A 156 -11.82 -19.38 10.66
C PRO A 156 -10.80 -18.62 11.52
N ASN A 157 -10.72 -18.87 12.83
CA ASN A 157 -9.80 -18.17 13.72
C ASN A 157 -8.34 -18.54 13.44
N GLU A 158 -8.08 -19.82 13.22
CA GLU A 158 -6.75 -20.28 12.80
C GLU A 158 -6.37 -19.74 11.41
N ARG A 159 -7.33 -19.64 10.47
CA ARG A 159 -7.07 -18.99 9.17
C ARG A 159 -6.68 -17.52 9.32
N LEU A 160 -7.37 -16.78 10.20
CA LEU A 160 -7.03 -15.38 10.51
C LEU A 160 -5.62 -15.28 11.08
N LEU A 161 -5.26 -16.16 12.01
CA LEU A 161 -3.94 -16.19 12.64
C LEU A 161 -2.82 -16.55 11.67
N LEU A 162 -3.02 -17.56 10.81
CA LEU A 162 -2.09 -17.94 9.77
C LEU A 162 -1.86 -16.80 8.78
N THR A 163 -2.94 -16.14 8.36
CA THR A 163 -2.88 -14.95 7.49
C THR A 163 -2.12 -13.80 8.15
N ALA A 164 -2.42 -13.54 9.43
CA ALA A 164 -1.80 -12.47 10.20
C ALA A 164 -0.32 -12.71 10.55
N LYS A 165 0.18 -13.95 10.43
CA LYS A 165 1.60 -14.29 10.60
C LYS A 165 2.45 -13.99 9.36
N ILE A 166 1.82 -13.89 8.18
CA ILE A 166 2.55 -13.61 6.94
C ILE A 166 2.99 -12.14 6.94
N ASP A 167 4.30 -11.95 6.76
CA ASP A 167 4.95 -10.66 6.55
C ASP A 167 5.37 -10.53 5.08
N ILE A 168 5.07 -9.38 4.47
CA ILE A 168 5.34 -9.09 3.05
C ILE A 168 5.86 -7.67 2.86
N ALA A 169 6.65 -7.45 1.80
CA ALA A 169 7.24 -6.16 1.50
C ALA A 169 6.19 -5.05 1.29
N GLU A 170 5.03 -5.39 0.75
CA GLU A 170 3.88 -4.51 0.54
C GLU A 170 3.44 -3.81 1.82
N MET A 171 3.53 -4.49 2.98
CA MET A 171 3.13 -3.93 4.27
C MET A 171 4.00 -2.75 4.73
N TYR A 172 5.16 -2.54 4.11
CA TYR A 172 6.09 -1.47 4.44
C TYR A 172 6.08 -0.32 3.43
N LYS A 173 5.28 -0.45 2.36
CA LYS A 173 5.12 0.61 1.34
C LYS A 173 4.17 1.69 1.86
N SER A 174 4.38 2.91 1.36
CA SER A 174 3.42 4.01 1.50
C SER A 174 2.41 3.93 0.36
N TYR A 175 1.12 4.04 0.69
CA TYR A 175 0.01 3.97 -0.25
C TYR A 175 -0.65 5.34 -0.38
N PRO A 176 -0.97 5.80 -1.59
CA PRO A 176 -1.63 7.09 -1.78
C PRO A 176 -3.03 7.07 -1.16
N LEU A 177 -3.38 8.15 -0.46
CA LEU A 177 -4.73 8.43 0.03
C LEU A 177 -5.40 9.54 -0.78
N LEU A 178 -4.66 10.61 -1.07
CA LEU A 178 -5.20 11.75 -1.78
C LEU A 178 -4.15 12.57 -2.50
N GLU A 179 -4.61 13.33 -3.49
CA GLU A 179 -3.78 14.29 -4.22
C GLU A 179 -3.96 15.68 -3.61
N LEU A 180 -2.84 16.33 -3.27
CA LEU A 180 -2.80 17.72 -2.85
C LEU A 180 -2.79 18.59 -4.10
N LYS A 181 -3.79 19.47 -4.24
CA LYS A 181 -4.05 20.19 -5.51
C LYS A 181 -3.38 21.55 -5.56
N THR A 182 -3.27 22.22 -4.42
CA THR A 182 -2.74 23.57 -4.30
C THR A 182 -1.47 23.60 -3.44
N ASP A 183 -0.67 24.65 -3.59
CA ASP A 183 0.51 24.86 -2.74
C ASP A 183 0.12 25.05 -1.27
N ASP A 184 -1.03 25.68 -1.01
CA ASP A 184 -1.60 25.83 0.34
C ASP A 184 -1.98 24.48 0.95
N ASP A 185 -2.57 23.56 0.18
CA ASP A 185 -2.84 22.18 0.63
C ASP A 185 -1.54 21.47 1.01
N ILE A 186 -0.47 21.67 0.22
CA ILE A 186 0.84 21.05 0.46
C ILE A 186 1.43 21.58 1.76
N PHE A 187 1.43 22.90 1.94
CA PHE A 187 1.94 23.53 3.15
C PHE A 187 1.14 23.11 4.38
N ALA A 188 -0.19 23.17 4.31
CA ALA A 188 -1.06 22.75 5.41
C ALA A 188 -0.84 21.28 5.77
N ALA A 189 -0.74 20.37 4.78
CA ALA A 189 -0.45 18.97 5.04
C ALA A 189 0.93 18.76 5.68
N GLN A 190 1.95 19.52 5.27
CA GLN A 190 3.29 19.43 5.87
C GLN A 190 3.28 19.81 7.35
N VAL A 191 2.54 20.86 7.71
CA VAL A 191 2.38 21.30 9.10
C VAL A 191 1.57 20.29 9.90
N GLU A 192 0.42 19.85 9.37
CA GLU A 192 -0.52 18.97 10.08
C GLU A 192 0.01 17.57 10.36
N PHE A 193 0.88 17.05 9.49
CA PHE A 193 1.42 15.69 9.57
C PHE A 193 2.91 15.64 9.89
N LEU A 194 3.51 16.75 10.33
CA LEU A 194 4.95 16.82 10.65
C LEU A 194 5.38 15.74 11.66
N ASP A 195 4.55 15.51 12.68
CA ASP A 195 4.83 14.57 13.78
C ASP A 195 4.23 13.16 13.54
N VAL A 196 3.59 12.93 12.39
CA VAL A 196 2.90 11.67 12.08
C VAL A 196 3.77 10.82 11.14
N ASN A 197 4.65 10.00 11.73
CA ASN A 197 5.62 9.17 11.00
C ASN A 197 5.00 8.21 9.96
N ASP A 198 3.75 7.81 10.16
CA ASP A 198 3.03 6.86 9.31
C ASP A 198 2.29 7.52 8.14
N VAL A 199 2.31 8.85 8.05
CA VAL A 199 1.78 9.65 6.94
C VAL A 199 2.95 10.36 6.26
N ARG A 200 2.98 10.35 4.92
CA ARG A 200 4.08 10.94 4.14
C ARG A 200 3.54 11.68 2.94
N ILE A 201 4.15 12.82 2.63
CA ILE A 201 3.87 13.55 1.39
C ILE A 201 4.92 13.14 0.36
N LEU A 202 4.48 12.53 -0.74
CA LEU A 202 5.36 12.03 -1.78
C LEU A 202 5.10 12.74 -3.11
N PRO A 203 6.16 13.10 -3.87
CA PRO A 203 5.99 13.66 -5.20
C PRO A 203 5.65 12.56 -6.22
N LYS A 204 4.73 12.89 -7.11
CA LYS A 204 4.28 12.12 -8.27
C LYS A 204 4.35 13.02 -9.50
N ALA A 205 4.80 12.48 -10.63
CA ALA A 205 4.75 13.21 -11.89
C ALA A 205 3.30 13.25 -12.39
N LYS A 206 2.78 14.44 -12.68
CA LYS A 206 1.48 14.65 -13.33
C LYS A 206 1.69 15.34 -14.66
N ARG A 207 0.96 14.89 -15.68
CA ARG A 207 0.96 15.56 -16.98
C ARG A 207 0.18 16.87 -16.91
N PHE A 208 0.85 17.96 -17.22
CA PHE A 208 0.31 19.32 -17.26
C PHE A 208 0.06 19.76 -18.70
N TYR A 209 -1.07 20.42 -18.91
CA TYR A 209 -1.56 20.86 -20.22
C TYR A 209 -1.94 22.35 -20.14
N PRO A 210 -1.02 23.28 -20.44
CA PRO A 210 -1.22 24.71 -20.22
C PRO A 210 -2.43 25.30 -20.96
N PHE A 211 -2.74 24.77 -22.14
CA PHE A 211 -3.82 25.25 -23.01
C PHE A 211 -5.14 24.48 -22.82
N GLY A 212 -5.19 23.53 -21.89
CA GLY A 212 -6.39 22.77 -21.53
C GLY A 212 -7.17 22.26 -22.75
N SER A 213 -8.45 22.62 -22.81
CA SER A 213 -9.38 22.20 -23.87
C SER A 213 -8.99 22.67 -25.27
N VAL A 214 -8.27 23.79 -25.41
CA VAL A 214 -7.89 24.36 -26.71
C VAL A 214 -6.94 23.43 -27.47
N ALA A 215 -6.05 22.73 -26.76
CA ALA A 215 -5.12 21.79 -27.38
C ALA A 215 -5.58 20.33 -27.27
N ALA A 216 -6.59 20.02 -26.44
CA ALA A 216 -6.96 18.66 -26.07
C ALA A 216 -7.24 17.73 -27.25
N GLN A 217 -7.84 18.24 -28.33
CA GLN A 217 -8.13 17.44 -29.53
C GLN A 217 -6.86 17.07 -30.32
N THR A 218 -5.82 17.90 -30.25
CA THR A 218 -4.58 17.69 -31.01
C THR A 218 -3.57 16.84 -30.24
N ILE A 219 -3.39 17.10 -28.94
CA ILE A 219 -2.37 16.41 -28.13
C ILE A 219 -2.93 15.30 -27.24
N GLY A 220 -4.26 15.23 -27.10
CA GLY A 220 -4.93 14.22 -26.27
C GLY A 220 -4.67 14.39 -24.78
N TRP A 221 -4.88 13.30 -24.03
CA TRP A 221 -4.52 13.18 -22.61
C TRP A 221 -3.82 11.84 -22.35
N VAL A 222 -3.27 11.69 -21.14
CA VAL A 222 -2.61 10.47 -20.70
C VAL A 222 -3.41 9.82 -19.57
N GLY A 223 -3.42 8.50 -19.54
CA GLY A 223 -4.00 7.70 -18.48
C GLY A 223 -3.27 6.37 -18.34
N PRO A 224 -3.55 5.61 -17.27
CA PRO A 224 -3.01 4.26 -17.12
C PRO A 224 -3.44 3.38 -18.31
N ALA A 225 -2.54 2.50 -18.75
CA ALA A 225 -2.83 1.57 -19.83
C ALA A 225 -3.94 0.59 -19.40
N LYS A 226 -5.05 0.57 -20.16
CA LYS A 226 -6.14 -0.41 -19.98
C LYS A 226 -5.74 -1.78 -20.56
N GLY A 227 -6.41 -2.84 -20.11
CA GLY A 227 -6.07 -4.24 -20.46
C GLY A 227 -5.88 -4.52 -21.95
N TYR A 228 -6.77 -4.01 -22.82
CA TYR A 228 -6.64 -4.19 -24.26
C TYR A 228 -5.38 -3.54 -24.87
N TYR A 229 -4.86 -2.48 -24.25
CA TYR A 229 -3.59 -1.89 -24.69
C TYR A 229 -2.40 -2.75 -24.28
N LYS A 230 -2.48 -3.48 -23.17
CA LYS A 230 -1.41 -4.42 -22.77
C LYS A 230 -1.30 -5.56 -23.78
N GLU A 231 -2.43 -6.05 -24.30
CA GLU A 231 -2.46 -7.07 -25.35
C GLU A 231 -1.86 -6.54 -26.68
N LEU A 232 -2.16 -5.29 -27.04
CA LEU A 232 -1.61 -4.65 -28.24
C LEU A 232 -0.07 -4.56 -28.23
N PHE A 233 0.52 -4.44 -27.04
CA PHE A 233 1.97 -4.37 -26.83
C PHE A 233 2.55 -5.65 -26.23
N ALA A 234 1.86 -6.79 -26.33
CA ALA A 234 2.32 -8.06 -25.74
C ALA A 234 3.68 -8.50 -26.29
N ASP A 235 3.95 -8.19 -27.56
CA ASP A 235 5.21 -8.51 -28.24
C ASP A 235 6.26 -7.38 -28.11
N ASP A 236 5.92 -6.25 -27.48
CA ASP A 236 6.87 -5.16 -27.25
C ASP A 236 7.83 -5.57 -26.13
N ARG A 237 9.11 -5.69 -26.45
CA ARG A 237 10.19 -6.04 -25.51
C ARG A 237 10.30 -5.06 -24.33
N LEU A 238 9.79 -3.83 -24.47
CA LEU A 238 9.77 -2.80 -23.43
C LEU A 238 8.46 -2.77 -22.62
N SER A 239 7.48 -3.61 -22.94
CA SER A 239 6.21 -3.71 -22.21
C SER A 239 6.38 -4.10 -20.73
N SER A 240 7.48 -4.77 -20.38
CA SER A 240 7.82 -5.17 -19.00
C SER A 240 7.96 -3.99 -18.02
N TYR A 241 8.03 -2.75 -18.51
CA TYR A 241 8.08 -1.55 -17.68
C TYR A 241 6.69 -1.00 -17.28
N LEU A 242 5.60 -1.54 -17.83
CA LEU A 242 4.23 -1.04 -17.65
C LEU A 242 3.51 -1.58 -16.40
N ASP A 243 4.11 -2.51 -15.67
CA ASP A 243 3.57 -3.04 -14.42
C ASP A 243 4.03 -2.17 -13.23
N ASP A 244 3.42 -0.99 -13.08
CA ASP A 244 3.43 -0.20 -11.85
C ASP A 244 1.98 0.04 -11.36
#